data_AF-A0A174GRR3-F1
#
_entry.id   AF-A0A174GRR3-F1
#
_cell.length_a   1.000
_cell.length_b   1.000
_cell.length_c   1.000
_cell.angle_alpha   90.00
_cell.angle_beta   90.00
_cell.angle_gamma   90.00
#
_symmetry.space_group_name_H-M   'P 1'
#
loop_
_entity.id
_entity.type
_entity.pdbx_description
1 polymer ?
#
loop_
_entity_poly.entity_id
_entity_poly.type
_entity_poly.pdbx_seq_one_letter_code
_entity_poly.pdbx_strand_id
1 'polypeptide(L)'
;MAKIAPCTGTTADWKSVSETLILENREIGVEIASRSNGKTYTIIRQGDGKNKFFDLPAIFDQSAYEDALATTSSNMQTVSAFKNSMNSATQKATTAATNADTATQKANAAAKACEGIVAKQNTMVDTVTNKSAVLTLEDSLLCIREA
;
A
#
# COMPACT_ATOMS: atom_id res chain seq x y z
N MET A 1 -31.48 -43.03 14.49
CA MET A 1 -30.03 -43.15 14.21
C MET A 1 -29.30 -42.90 15.52
N ALA A 2 -28.39 -43.78 15.94
CA ALA A 2 -27.57 -43.53 17.13
C ALA A 2 -26.61 -42.38 16.83
N LYS A 3 -26.56 -41.37 17.71
CA LYS A 3 -25.59 -40.28 17.62
C LYS A 3 -24.26 -40.78 18.14
N ILE A 4 -23.37 -41.19 17.24
CA ILE A 4 -21.97 -41.49 17.59
C ILE A 4 -21.28 -40.15 17.78
N ALA A 5 -20.99 -39.78 19.03
CA ALA A 5 -20.18 -38.62 19.33
C ALA A 5 -18.69 -39.02 19.24
N PRO A 6 -17.82 -38.18 18.64
CA PRO A 6 -16.39 -38.44 18.68
C PRO A 6 -15.88 -38.39 20.12
N CYS A 7 -14.83 -39.15 20.42
CA CYS A 7 -14.18 -39.12 21.73
C CYS A 7 -13.64 -37.71 21.95
N THR A 8 -14.15 -36.99 22.95
CA THR A 8 -13.92 -35.55 23.12
C THR A 8 -13.49 -35.26 24.55
N GLY A 9 -12.46 -34.44 24.73
CA GLY A 9 -11.97 -34.04 26.04
C GLY A 9 -11.09 -32.80 25.99
N THR A 10 -10.86 -32.17 27.13
CA THR A 10 -9.84 -31.13 27.25
C THR A 10 -8.44 -31.72 27.16
N THR A 11 -7.41 -30.90 26.95
CA THR A 11 -6.01 -31.35 27.03
C THR A 11 -5.71 -32.08 28.34
N ALA A 12 -6.33 -31.66 29.46
CA ALA A 12 -6.14 -32.30 30.75
C ALA A 12 -6.79 -33.69 30.80
N ASP A 13 -8.01 -33.82 30.26
CA ASP A 13 -8.72 -35.10 30.17
C ASP A 13 -7.90 -36.11 29.35
N TRP A 14 -7.42 -35.70 28.18
CA TRP A 14 -6.57 -36.54 27.32
C TRP A 14 -5.26 -36.96 27.99
N LYS A 15 -4.63 -36.06 28.75
CA LYS A 15 -3.43 -36.40 29.54
C LYS A 15 -3.74 -37.43 30.63
N SER A 16 -4.90 -37.32 31.29
CA SER A 16 -5.29 -38.24 32.38
C SER A 16 -5.46 -39.69 31.91
N VAL A 17 -5.83 -39.90 30.64
CA VAL A 17 -6.03 -41.22 30.03
C VAL A 17 -4.91 -41.59 29.04
N SER A 18 -3.84 -40.81 28.95
CA SER A 18 -2.80 -40.97 27.91
C SER A 18 -2.03 -42.30 27.97
N GLU A 19 -2.01 -42.96 29.13
CA GLU A 19 -1.36 -44.26 29.33
C GLU A 19 -2.31 -45.45 29.12
N THR A 20 -3.63 -45.22 29.03
CA THR A 20 -4.64 -46.29 29.04
C THR A 20 -5.55 -46.28 27.82
N LEU A 21 -5.87 -45.10 27.27
CA LEU A 21 -6.75 -44.95 26.13
C LEU A 21 -5.94 -44.90 24.84
N ILE A 22 -6.18 -45.90 23.98
CA ILE A 22 -5.75 -45.92 22.59
C ILE A 22 -7.01 -45.82 21.73
N LEU A 23 -7.05 -44.86 20.82
CA LEU A 23 -8.18 -44.71 19.89
C LEU A 23 -8.12 -45.82 18.85
N GLU A 24 -9.28 -46.43 18.59
CA GLU A 24 -9.43 -47.47 17.58
C GLU A 24 -9.03 -46.95 16.19
N ASN A 25 -8.72 -47.87 15.29
CA ASN A 25 -8.37 -47.49 13.92
C ASN A 25 -9.52 -46.71 13.27
N ARG A 26 -9.21 -45.49 12.81
CA ARG A 26 -10.13 -44.49 12.26
C ARG A 26 -11.10 -43.83 13.23
N GLU A 27 -11.00 -44.08 14.53
CA GLU A 27 -11.76 -43.35 15.54
C GLU A 27 -11.32 -41.88 15.60
N ILE A 28 -12.27 -40.96 15.80
CA ILE A 28 -12.00 -39.52 15.85
C ILE A 28 -11.87 -39.08 17.30
N GLY A 29 -10.69 -38.55 17.64
CA GLY A 29 -10.42 -37.88 18.90
C GLY A 29 -10.42 -36.36 18.73
N VAL A 30 -11.11 -35.67 19.63
CA VAL A 30 -11.26 -34.21 19.64
C VAL A 30 -10.70 -33.67 20.95
N GLU A 31 -9.68 -32.84 20.83
CA GLU A 31 -9.09 -32.10 21.94
C GLU A 31 -9.63 -30.67 21.96
N ILE A 32 -10.19 -30.27 23.10
CA ILE A 32 -10.51 -28.88 23.42
C ILE A 32 -9.31 -28.32 24.18
N ALA A 33 -8.39 -27.71 23.44
CA ALA A 33 -7.19 -27.11 23.98
C ALA A 33 -7.42 -25.62 24.29
N SER A 34 -6.63 -25.06 25.21
CA SER A 34 -6.76 -23.68 25.66
C SER A 34 -5.43 -22.93 25.50
N ARG A 35 -5.49 -21.67 25.08
CA ARG A 35 -4.33 -20.77 25.07
C ARG A 35 -4.25 -19.97 26.36
N SER A 36 -3.09 -19.34 26.59
CA SER A 36 -2.85 -18.45 27.73
C SER A 36 -3.83 -17.27 27.81
N ASN A 37 -4.44 -16.86 26.70
CA ASN A 37 -5.45 -15.81 26.64
C ASN A 37 -6.89 -16.30 26.91
N GLY A 38 -7.07 -17.56 27.33
CA GLY A 38 -8.38 -18.15 27.63
C GLY A 38 -9.18 -18.58 26.40
N LYS A 39 -8.69 -18.38 25.17
CA LYS A 39 -9.35 -18.87 23.95
C LYS A 39 -9.16 -20.39 23.83
N THR A 40 -10.25 -21.10 23.57
CA THR A 40 -10.24 -22.52 23.30
C THR A 40 -10.17 -22.79 21.79
N TYR A 41 -9.55 -23.89 21.42
CA TYR A 41 -9.39 -24.34 20.04
C TYR A 41 -9.52 -25.84 19.96
N THR A 42 -10.01 -26.30 18.81
CA THR A 42 -10.20 -27.71 18.54
C THR A 42 -8.99 -28.26 17.80
N ILE A 43 -8.39 -29.32 18.35
CA ILE A 43 -7.43 -30.16 17.63
C ILE A 43 -8.08 -31.52 17.40
N ILE A 44 -8.02 -32.02 16.17
CA ILE A 44 -8.57 -33.32 15.80
C ILE A 44 -7.44 -34.23 15.37
N ARG A 45 -7.47 -35.46 15.89
CA ARG A 45 -6.56 -36.55 15.55
C ARG A 45 -7.39 -37.79 15.22
N GLN A 46 -6.85 -38.64 14.36
CA GLN A 46 -7.48 -39.91 14.00
C GLN A 46 -6.68 -41.08 14.58
N GLY A 47 -7.35 -41.96 15.30
CA GLY A 47 -6.77 -43.17 15.88
C GLY A 47 -6.27 -44.15 14.82
N ASP A 48 -5.24 -44.90 15.17
CA ASP A 48 -4.66 -45.98 14.37
C ASP A 48 -4.72 -47.35 15.08
N GLY A 49 -5.35 -47.41 16.26
CA GLY A 49 -5.46 -48.59 17.11
C GLY A 49 -4.17 -48.96 17.85
N LYS A 50 -3.13 -48.12 17.84
CA LYS A 50 -1.81 -48.46 18.41
C LYS A 50 -1.16 -47.32 19.19
N ASN A 51 -1.17 -46.11 18.64
CA ASN A 51 -0.46 -44.96 19.19
C ASN A 51 -1.34 -44.16 20.15
N LYS A 52 -0.70 -43.50 21.13
CA LYS A 52 -1.39 -42.62 22.08
C LYS A 52 -1.91 -41.38 21.38
N PHE A 53 -2.94 -40.75 21.94
CA PHE A 53 -3.60 -39.58 21.35
C PHE A 53 -2.62 -38.48 20.91
N PHE A 54 -1.66 -38.10 21.75
CA PHE A 54 -0.69 -37.04 21.44
C PHE A 54 0.42 -37.45 20.46
N ASP A 55 0.60 -38.74 20.21
CA ASP A 55 1.58 -39.28 19.25
C ASP A 55 0.99 -39.38 17.82
N LEU A 56 -0.34 -39.34 17.69
CA LEU A 56 -1.04 -39.31 16.40
C LEU A 56 -0.86 -37.94 15.73
N PRO A 57 -0.77 -37.83 14.39
CA PRO A 57 -0.73 -36.54 13.71
C PRO A 57 -2.05 -35.77 13.86
N ALA A 58 -1.97 -34.45 14.01
CA ALA A 58 -3.13 -33.57 13.93
C ALA A 58 -3.61 -33.47 12.49
N ILE A 59 -4.83 -33.94 12.23
CA ILE A 59 -5.49 -33.79 10.92
C ILE A 59 -6.16 -32.43 10.79
N PHE A 60 -6.43 -31.77 11.92
CA PHE A 60 -6.96 -30.42 12.00
C PHE A 60 -6.47 -29.75 13.29
N ASP A 61 -5.98 -28.51 13.17
CA ASP A 61 -5.61 -27.65 14.28
C ASP A 61 -6.19 -26.25 14.04
N GLN A 62 -7.28 -25.94 14.75
CA GLN A 62 -7.94 -24.64 14.64
C GLN A 62 -7.02 -23.48 15.04
N SER A 63 -6.06 -23.71 15.95
CA SER A 63 -5.23 -22.66 16.51
C SER A 63 -4.29 -22.06 15.45
N ALA A 64 -3.75 -22.92 14.57
CA ALA A 64 -2.91 -22.49 13.46
C ALA A 64 -3.70 -21.63 12.45
N TYR A 65 -4.96 -22.01 12.16
CA TYR A 65 -5.82 -21.24 11.25
C TYR A 65 -6.17 -19.85 11.81
N GLU A 66 -6.47 -19.78 13.11
CA GLU A 66 -6.79 -18.51 13.78
C GLU A 66 -5.59 -17.56 13.80
N ASP A 67 -4.37 -18.07 14.00
CA ASP A 67 -3.14 -17.27 13.93
C ASP A 67 -2.86 -16.76 12.52
N ALA A 68 -3.01 -17.64 11.52
CA ALA A 68 -2.87 -17.26 10.12
C ALA A 68 -3.90 -16.18 9.74
N LEU A 69 -5.14 -16.31 10.21
CA LEU A 69 -6.21 -15.33 9.96
C LEU A 69 -5.92 -13.99 10.64
N ALA A 70 -5.49 -13.99 11.90
CA ALA A 70 -5.14 -12.78 12.63
C ALA A 70 -3.99 -12.03 11.95
N THR A 71 -2.93 -12.76 11.57
CA THR A 71 -1.78 -12.22 10.84
C THR A 71 -2.19 -11.65 9.49
N THR A 72 -2.99 -12.40 8.72
CA THR A 72 -3.47 -11.97 7.40
C THR A 72 -4.33 -10.71 7.51
N SER A 73 -5.22 -10.65 8.51
CA SER A 73 -6.09 -9.49 8.75
C SER A 73 -5.27 -8.25 9.12
N SER A 74 -4.27 -8.40 9.98
CA SER A 74 -3.35 -7.31 10.35
C SER A 74 -2.54 -6.80 9.15
N ASN A 75 -2.01 -7.72 8.34
CA ASN A 75 -1.29 -7.37 7.11
C ASN A 75 -2.18 -6.59 6.12
N MET A 76 -3.43 -7.02 5.96
CA MET A 76 -4.41 -6.36 5.07
C MET A 76 -4.68 -4.90 5.49
N GLN A 77 -4.74 -4.64 6.80
CA GLN A 77 -4.91 -3.28 7.34
C GLN A 77 -3.68 -2.42 7.04
N THR A 78 -2.48 -2.96 7.23
CA THR A 78 -1.22 -2.27 6.92
C THR A 78 -1.12 -1.93 5.44
N VAL A 79 -1.45 -2.88 4.54
CA VAL A 79 -1.45 -2.65 3.09
C VAL A 79 -2.47 -1.57 2.70
N SER A 80 -3.66 -1.56 3.31
CA SER A 80 -4.66 -0.52 3.06
C SER A 80 -4.18 0.86 3.51
N ALA A 81 -3.54 0.96 4.67
CA ALA A 81 -2.96 2.21 5.16
C ALA A 81 -1.83 2.70 4.24
N PHE A 82 -0.97 1.80 3.77
CA PHE A 82 0.08 2.10 2.80
C PHE A 82 -0.50 2.63 1.48
N LYS A 83 -1.49 1.92 0.90
CA LYS A 83 -2.18 2.34 -0.33
C LYS A 83 -2.73 3.76 -0.20
N ASN A 84 -3.40 4.06 0.90
CA ASN A 84 -3.99 5.38 1.14
C ASN A 84 -2.91 6.46 1.24
N SER A 85 -1.83 6.17 1.98
CA SER A 85 -0.69 7.09 2.11
C SER A 85 -0.03 7.37 0.77
N MET A 86 0.16 6.35 -0.06
CA MET A 86 0.71 6.48 -1.41
C MET A 86 -0.20 7.30 -2.33
N ASN A 87 -1.51 7.05 -2.30
CA ASN A 87 -2.46 7.83 -3.09
C ASN A 87 -2.43 9.32 -2.71
N SER A 88 -2.39 9.63 -1.41
CA SER A 88 -2.26 11.01 -0.95
C SER A 88 -0.92 11.64 -1.34
N ALA A 89 0.18 10.89 -1.29
CA ALA A 89 1.50 11.37 -1.74
C ALA A 89 1.51 11.66 -3.24
N THR A 90 0.96 10.77 -4.07
CA THR A 90 0.82 10.96 -5.51
C THR A 90 0.01 12.22 -5.84
N GLN A 91 -1.13 12.43 -5.19
CA GLN A 91 -1.96 13.63 -5.42
C GLN A 91 -1.20 14.92 -5.07
N LYS A 92 -0.44 14.94 -3.96
CA LYS A 92 0.40 16.08 -3.58
C LYS A 92 1.50 16.34 -4.61
N ALA A 93 2.16 15.28 -5.08
CA ALA A 93 3.19 15.38 -6.10
C ALA A 93 2.64 15.91 -7.44
N THR A 94 1.52 15.37 -7.91
CA THR A 94 0.84 15.85 -9.12
C THR A 94 0.46 17.33 -8.98
N THR A 95 -0.10 17.73 -7.84
CA THR A 95 -0.46 19.14 -7.59
C THR A 95 0.77 20.04 -7.61
N ALA A 96 1.86 19.63 -6.97
CA ALA A 96 3.11 20.39 -6.96
C ALA A 96 3.70 20.54 -8.37
N ALA A 97 3.68 19.47 -9.18
CA ALA A 97 4.13 19.49 -10.57
C ALA A 97 3.30 20.47 -11.41
N THR A 98 1.96 20.40 -11.35
CA THR A 98 1.07 21.32 -12.06
C THR A 98 1.31 22.78 -11.68
N ASN A 99 1.54 23.04 -10.39
CA ASN A 99 1.84 24.39 -9.91
C ASN A 99 3.19 24.89 -10.46
N ALA A 100 4.21 24.03 -10.50
CA ALA A 100 5.52 24.37 -11.07
C ALA A 100 5.44 24.64 -12.57
N ASP A 101 4.69 23.83 -13.32
CA ASP A 101 4.46 24.04 -14.75
C ASP A 101 3.74 25.37 -15.01
N THR A 102 2.71 25.66 -14.22
CA THR A 102 1.96 26.93 -14.31
C THR A 102 2.87 28.13 -14.01
N ALA A 103 3.71 28.04 -12.98
CA ALA A 103 4.67 29.09 -12.64
C ALA A 103 5.69 29.31 -13.76
N THR A 104 6.20 28.22 -14.34
CA THR A 104 7.15 28.26 -15.46
C THR A 104 6.54 28.91 -16.70
N GLN A 105 5.30 28.56 -17.05
CA GLN A 105 4.59 29.18 -18.17
C GLN A 105 4.40 30.68 -17.96
N LYS A 106 4.01 31.10 -16.75
CA LYS A 106 3.88 32.53 -16.40
C LYS A 106 5.22 33.27 -16.50
N ALA A 107 6.30 32.67 -15.99
CA ALA A 107 7.64 33.25 -16.07
C ALA A 107 8.10 33.42 -17.53
N ASN A 108 7.89 32.40 -18.38
CA ASN A 108 8.21 32.46 -19.80
C ASN A 108 7.39 33.53 -20.53
N ALA A 109 6.10 33.63 -20.25
CA ALA A 109 5.24 34.66 -20.82
C ALA A 109 5.69 36.07 -20.40
N ALA A 110 6.06 36.27 -19.13
CA ALA A 110 6.59 37.53 -18.63
C ALA A 110 7.94 37.89 -19.29
N ALA A 111 8.86 36.94 -19.41
CA ALA A 111 10.14 37.13 -20.10
C ALA A 111 9.93 37.56 -21.55
N LYS A 112 9.01 36.89 -22.28
CA LYS A 112 8.66 37.25 -23.66
C LYS A 112 8.06 38.66 -23.77
N ALA A 113 7.23 39.06 -22.80
CA ALA A 113 6.68 40.40 -22.75
C ALA A 113 7.79 41.46 -22.55
N CYS A 114 8.77 41.18 -21.68
CA CYS A 114 9.93 42.05 -21.49
C CYS A 114 10.76 42.21 -22.77
N GLU A 115 11.04 41.11 -23.49
CA GLU A 115 11.71 41.19 -24.81
C GLU A 115 10.94 42.09 -25.79
N GLY A 116 9.61 41.97 -25.84
CA GLY A 116 8.77 42.78 -26.70
C GLY A 116 8.76 44.27 -26.33
N ILE A 117 8.86 44.62 -25.05
CA ILE A 117 8.98 46.01 -24.60
C ILE A 117 10.31 46.61 -25.07
N VAL A 118 11.42 45.88 -24.88
CA VAL A 118 12.75 46.33 -25.32
C VAL A 118 12.77 46.57 -26.83
N ALA A 119 12.19 45.66 -27.62
CA ALA A 119 12.08 45.83 -29.06
C ALA A 119 11.28 47.10 -29.44
N LYS A 120 10.15 47.36 -28.78
CA LYS A 120 9.33 48.56 -29.03
C LYS A 120 10.02 49.85 -28.59
N GLN A 121 10.76 49.85 -27.49
CA GLN A 121 11.52 51.03 -27.04
C GLN A 121 12.60 51.43 -28.04
N ASN A 122 13.20 50.45 -28.71
CA ASN A 122 14.19 50.70 -29.74
C ASN A 122 13.57 50.99 -31.12
N THR A 123 12.23 50.97 -31.25
CA THR A 123 11.55 51.32 -32.51
C THR A 123 11.06 52.75 -32.46
N MET A 124 11.45 53.55 -33.43
CA MET A 124 11.00 54.93 -33.65
C MET A 124 10.08 54.96 -34.88
N VAL A 125 9.09 55.85 -34.90
CA VAL A 125 8.23 56.10 -36.07
C VAL A 125 8.45 57.52 -36.52
N ASP A 126 8.85 57.70 -37.78
CA ASP A 126 8.92 59.02 -38.40
C ASP A 126 7.50 59.53 -38.67
N THR A 127 7.13 60.65 -38.06
CA THR A 127 5.78 61.24 -38.15
C THR A 127 5.48 61.87 -39.51
N VAL A 128 6.50 62.15 -40.33
CA VAL A 128 6.33 62.75 -41.66
C VAL A 128 6.14 61.67 -42.73
N THR A 129 6.89 60.56 -42.64
CA THR A 129 6.83 59.47 -43.64
C THR A 129 6.05 58.24 -43.17
N ASN A 130 5.69 58.19 -41.88
CA ASN A 130 5.00 57.09 -41.22
C ASN A 130 5.75 55.75 -41.27
N LYS A 131 7.08 55.79 -41.49
CA LYS A 131 7.97 54.63 -41.54
C LYS A 131 8.54 54.33 -40.16
N SER A 132 8.66 53.03 -39.83
CA SER A 132 9.32 52.57 -38.62
C SER A 132 10.83 52.44 -38.82
N ALA A 133 11.62 52.74 -37.79
CA ALA A 133 13.07 52.60 -37.77
C ALA A 133 13.53 52.03 -36.42
N VAL A 134 14.56 51.19 -36.42
CA VAL A 134 15.16 50.63 -35.20
C VAL A 134 16.44 51.37 -34.84
N LEU A 135 16.58 51.75 -33.57
CA LEU A 135 17.77 52.30 -32.96
C LEU A 135 18.70 51.15 -32.53
N THR A 136 19.94 51.18 -33.01
CA THR A 136 20.97 50.18 -32.72
C THR A 136 22.27 50.86 -32.33
N LEU A 137 23.14 50.14 -31.61
CA LEU A 137 24.46 50.63 -31.21
C LEU A 137 25.50 49.74 -31.88
N GLU A 138 26.25 50.31 -32.81
CA GLU A 138 27.28 49.62 -33.61
C GLU A 138 28.58 50.40 -33.50
N ASP A 139 29.69 49.72 -33.22
CA ASP A 139 31.02 50.34 -33.11
C ASP A 139 31.06 51.60 -32.22
N SER A 140 30.28 51.59 -31.12
CA SER A 140 30.11 52.72 -30.18
C SER A 140 29.45 53.97 -30.78
N LEU A 141 28.85 53.87 -31.97
CA LEU A 141 28.01 54.89 -32.60
C LEU A 141 26.53 54.48 -32.52
N LEU A 142 25.66 55.47 -32.36
CA LEU A 142 24.21 55.27 -32.39
C LEU A 142 23.74 55.28 -33.86
N CYS A 143 23.16 54.18 -34.32
CA CYS A 143 22.73 54.00 -35.70
C CYS A 143 21.20 53.83 -35.77
N ILE A 144 20.57 54.55 -36.70
CA ILE A 144 19.13 54.43 -37.01
C ILE A 144 19.00 53.74 -38.36
N ARG A 145 18.23 52.66 -38.44
CA ARG A 145 17.90 51.96 -39.69
C ARG A 145 16.40 51.80 -39.84
N GLU A 146 15.88 51.91 -41.05
CA GLU A 146 14.47 51.58 -41.32
C GLU A 146 14.20 50.12 -40.88
N ALA A 147 13.11 49.90 -40.16
CA ALA A 147 12.75 48.64 -39.49
C ALA A 147 12.16 47.62 -40.46
#